data_AF-A0A7C7J9W8-F1
#
_entry.id   AF-A0A7C7J9W8-F1
#
_cell.length_a   1.000
_cell.length_b   1.000
_cell.length_c   1.000
_cell.angle_alpha   90.00
_cell.angle_beta   90.00
_cell.angle_gamma   90.00
#
_symmetry.space_group_name_H-M   'P 1'
#
loop_
_entity.id
_entity.type
_entity.pdbx_description
1 polymer ?
#
loop_
_entity_poly.entity_id
_entity_poly.type
_entity_poly.pdbx_seq_one_letter_code
_entity_poly.pdbx_strand_id
1 'polypeptide(L)'
;MNHPPFIKDLTLSEIKLFDCGSLNPNISRFPEPPRKNIPGEKIPTLQELFDLLGEYPEKNIWCNIELKTNPNYPETLPIHDFVDTVLDVIETNDRVSRVNIQSFHWDILEYVRTQQPGIVLAGLLGQSSYKAINDSISSPWLNGIHFDQVGGTSLAVLLEAKHYIDIFSPSWKLVTPSEPLFLGSSIHEIQEAGFKVIPWTVNKTHIMKQLIVEGVDGIITDYPDSLKLILDELDIP
;
A
#
# COMPACT_ATOMS: atom_id res chain seq x y z
N MET A 1 -28.47 11.52 11.21
CA MET A 1 -27.66 10.31 11.42
C MET A 1 -26.28 10.78 11.84
N ASN A 2 -25.78 10.36 13.01
CA ASN A 2 -24.44 10.76 13.43
C ASN A 2 -23.43 9.96 12.62
N HIS A 3 -22.72 10.64 11.73
CA HIS A 3 -21.56 10.07 11.06
C HIS A 3 -20.45 9.82 12.10
N PRO A 4 -19.66 8.74 11.99
CA PRO A 4 -18.49 8.57 12.83
C PRO A 4 -17.53 9.76 12.62
N PRO A 5 -16.77 10.18 13.66
CA PRO A 5 -15.84 11.30 13.56
C PRO A 5 -14.69 10.96 12.59
N PHE A 6 -14.13 11.98 11.94
CA PHE A 6 -12.86 11.81 11.22
C PHE A 6 -11.72 11.71 12.23
N ILE A 7 -10.74 10.84 11.95
CA ILE A 7 -9.56 10.65 12.81
C ILE A 7 -8.79 11.97 13.02
N LYS A 8 -8.70 12.81 11.98
CA LYS A 8 -8.01 14.11 12.04
C LYS A 8 -8.63 15.11 13.04
N ASP A 9 -9.88 14.90 13.42
CA ASP A 9 -10.62 15.78 14.33
C ASP A 9 -10.56 15.29 15.78
N LEU A 10 -9.80 14.23 16.06
CA LEU A 10 -9.66 13.61 17.37
C LEU A 10 -8.21 13.73 17.88
N THR A 11 -8.08 13.94 19.19
CA THR A 11 -6.80 13.78 19.88
C THR A 11 -6.41 12.30 19.98
N LEU A 12 -5.12 12.01 20.19
CA LEU A 12 -4.68 10.64 20.43
C LEU A 12 -5.42 9.99 21.62
N SER A 13 -5.65 10.74 22.69
CA SER A 13 -6.39 10.26 23.86
C SER A 13 -7.82 9.83 23.51
N GLU A 14 -8.50 10.57 22.63
CA GLU A 14 -9.85 10.20 22.15
C GLU A 14 -9.80 9.00 21.20
N ILE A 15 -8.81 8.93 20.31
CA ILE A 15 -8.59 7.76 19.43
C ILE A 15 -8.37 6.48 20.25
N LYS A 16 -7.63 6.58 21.37
CA LYS A 16 -7.38 5.44 22.27
C LYS A 16 -8.61 4.98 23.05
N LEU A 17 -9.74 5.70 23.00
CA LEU A 17 -11.00 5.23 23.60
C LEU A 17 -11.67 4.15 22.75
N PHE A 18 -11.48 4.14 21.44
CA PHE A 18 -12.12 3.16 20.55
C PHE A 18 -11.69 1.72 20.85
N ASP A 19 -12.61 0.79 20.64
CA ASP A 19 -12.32 -0.65 20.59
C ASP A 19 -12.20 -1.07 19.13
N CYS A 20 -11.01 -1.55 18.77
CA CYS A 20 -10.66 -2.01 17.43
C CYS A 20 -10.32 -3.50 17.37
N GLY A 21 -10.50 -4.24 18.47
CA GLY A 21 -10.31 -5.69 18.49
C GLY A 21 -11.61 -6.48 18.58
N SER A 22 -12.72 -5.83 18.91
CA SER A 22 -14.05 -6.40 18.78
C SER A 22 -14.45 -6.61 17.31
N LEU A 23 -14.97 -7.80 17.00
CA LEU A 23 -15.49 -8.11 15.67
C LEU A 23 -16.69 -7.21 15.31
N ASN A 24 -16.77 -6.81 14.05
CA ASN A 24 -17.92 -6.09 13.55
C ASN A 24 -19.16 -7.01 13.60
N PRO A 25 -20.28 -6.58 14.21
CA PRO A 25 -21.48 -7.41 14.30
C PRO A 25 -22.12 -7.67 12.92
N ASN A 26 -21.77 -6.90 11.89
CA ASN A 26 -22.28 -7.04 10.53
C ASN A 26 -21.28 -7.72 9.59
N ILE A 27 -21.16 -9.04 9.72
CA ILE A 27 -20.22 -9.89 8.97
C ILE A 27 -20.50 -9.87 7.46
N SER A 28 -21.75 -9.64 7.03
CA SER A 28 -22.07 -9.58 5.59
C SER A 28 -21.53 -8.31 4.91
N ARG A 29 -21.36 -7.22 5.68
CA ARG A 29 -20.79 -5.96 5.20
C ARG A 29 -19.26 -5.96 5.24
N PHE A 30 -18.66 -6.72 6.15
CA PHE A 30 -17.22 -6.83 6.34
C PHE A 30 -16.87 -8.32 6.43
N PRO A 31 -16.76 -9.02 5.28
CA PRO A 31 -16.32 -10.41 5.27
C PRO A 31 -14.82 -10.43 5.60
N GLU A 32 -14.49 -10.65 6.86
CA GLU A 32 -13.11 -10.62 7.31
C GLU A 32 -12.41 -11.98 7.14
N PRO A 33 -11.06 -12.00 7.01
CA PRO A 33 -10.29 -13.23 7.22
C PRO A 33 -10.55 -13.80 8.64
N PRO A 34 -10.12 -15.05 8.93
CA PRO A 34 -10.20 -15.60 10.28
C PRO A 34 -9.54 -14.64 11.28
N ARG A 35 -10.35 -14.01 12.13
CA ARG A 35 -9.90 -13.07 13.16
C ARG A 35 -10.15 -13.64 14.53
N LYS A 36 -9.23 -13.37 15.45
CA LYS A 36 -9.47 -13.56 16.88
C LYS A 36 -10.16 -12.31 17.41
N ASN A 37 -11.33 -12.49 18.03
CA ASN A 37 -12.00 -11.39 18.75
C ASN A 37 -11.18 -11.06 20.00
N ILE A 38 -10.65 -9.84 20.09
CA ILE A 38 -9.83 -9.36 21.22
C ILE A 38 -10.45 -8.05 21.72
N PRO A 39 -11.56 -8.11 22.49
CA PRO A 39 -12.25 -6.89 22.91
C PRO A 39 -11.34 -5.94 23.68
N GLY A 40 -11.43 -4.66 23.35
CA GLY A 40 -10.67 -3.60 24.02
C GLY A 40 -9.31 -3.29 23.39
N GLU A 41 -8.90 -4.02 22.35
CA GLU A 41 -7.68 -3.70 21.59
C GLU A 41 -7.77 -2.28 21.02
N LYS A 42 -6.66 -1.54 21.05
CA LYS A 42 -6.61 -0.12 20.70
C LYS A 42 -5.94 0.09 19.35
N ILE A 43 -6.23 1.23 18.71
CA ILE A 43 -5.48 1.66 17.53
C ILE A 43 -4.04 1.96 17.98
N PRO A 44 -3.00 1.30 17.44
CA PRO A 44 -1.62 1.63 17.72
C PRO A 44 -1.20 2.89 16.94
N THR A 45 -0.29 3.65 17.52
CA THR A 45 0.49 4.68 16.83
C THR A 45 1.65 4.04 16.07
N LEU A 46 2.24 4.76 15.11
CA LEU A 46 3.45 4.30 14.43
C LEU A 46 4.63 4.13 15.39
N GLN A 47 4.74 5.00 16.40
CA GLN A 47 5.77 4.88 17.43
C GLN A 47 5.61 3.59 18.25
N GLU A 48 4.41 3.27 18.73
CA GLU A 48 4.16 2.03 19.49
C GLU A 48 4.45 0.77 18.64
N LEU A 49 4.23 0.83 17.32
CA LEU A 49 4.66 -0.24 16.41
C LEU A 49 6.18 -0.38 16.39
N PHE A 50 6.93 0.72 16.27
CA PHE A 50 8.40 0.67 16.26
C PHE A 50 8.99 0.26 17.60
N ASP A 51 8.38 0.67 18.71
CA ASP A 51 8.72 0.22 20.06
C ASP A 51 8.56 -1.31 20.16
N LEU A 52 7.41 -1.84 19.72
CA LEU A 52 7.16 -3.29 19.68
C LEU A 52 8.17 -4.03 18.81
N LEU A 53 8.51 -3.51 17.64
CA LEU A 53 9.54 -4.12 16.78
C LEU A 53 10.93 -4.06 17.42
N GLY A 54 11.17 -3.11 18.33
CA GLY A 54 12.39 -3.03 19.14
C GLY A 54 12.53 -4.17 20.15
N GLU A 55 11.41 -4.81 20.55
CA GLU A 55 11.41 -5.99 21.42
C GLU A 55 11.90 -7.27 20.70
N TYR A 56 11.97 -7.24 19.36
CA TYR A 56 12.34 -8.38 18.51
C TYR A 56 13.48 -8.04 17.52
N PRO A 57 14.64 -7.55 18.00
CA PRO A 57 15.71 -7.04 17.13
C PRO A 57 16.34 -8.11 16.22
N GLU A 58 16.24 -9.39 16.58
CA GLU A 58 16.71 -10.52 15.79
C GLU A 58 15.78 -10.89 14.64
N LYS A 59 14.52 -10.41 14.66
CA LYS A 59 13.56 -10.67 13.60
C LYS A 59 13.79 -9.69 12.45
N ASN A 60 13.95 -10.23 11.25
CA ASN A 60 14.08 -9.44 10.02
C ASN A 60 12.70 -8.95 9.53
N ILE A 61 12.06 -8.06 10.30
CA ILE A 61 10.74 -7.51 9.97
C ILE A 61 10.92 -6.14 9.31
N TRP A 62 10.30 -5.99 8.13
CA TRP A 62 10.20 -4.72 7.42
C TRP A 62 8.77 -4.19 7.53
N CYS A 63 8.59 -2.87 7.54
CA CYS A 63 7.26 -2.26 7.47
C CYS A 63 6.97 -1.74 6.06
N ASN A 64 5.79 -2.08 5.53
CA ASN A 64 5.22 -1.43 4.36
C ASN A 64 4.18 -0.41 4.85
N ILE A 65 4.54 0.88 4.86
CA ILE A 65 3.76 1.95 5.46
C ILE A 65 2.95 2.64 4.35
N GLU A 66 1.62 2.55 4.42
CA GLU A 66 0.76 3.29 3.49
C GLU A 66 0.43 4.69 4.01
N LEU A 67 0.77 5.73 3.24
CA LEU A 67 0.31 7.09 3.49
C LEU A 67 -1.10 7.28 2.93
N LYS A 68 -2.08 7.31 3.83
CA LYS A 68 -3.50 7.49 3.50
C LYS A 68 -3.86 8.96 3.40
N THR A 69 -3.93 9.44 2.18
CA THR A 69 -4.37 10.81 1.85
C THR A 69 -5.40 10.76 0.73
N ASN A 70 -6.08 11.88 0.48
CA ASN A 70 -7.09 12.00 -0.55
C ASN A 70 -6.92 13.32 -1.30
N PRO A 71 -6.65 13.31 -2.62
CA PRO A 71 -6.48 14.55 -3.39
C PRO A 71 -7.74 15.41 -3.43
N ASN A 72 -8.91 14.81 -3.21
CA ASN A 72 -10.19 15.52 -3.32
C ASN A 72 -10.69 16.07 -1.99
N TYR A 73 -10.16 15.57 -0.85
CA TYR A 73 -10.64 15.93 0.48
C TYR A 73 -9.47 16.02 1.48
N PRO A 74 -9.27 17.15 2.16
CA PRO A 74 -8.24 17.28 3.18
C PRO A 74 -8.64 16.51 4.45
N GLU A 75 -8.25 15.23 4.49
CA GLU A 75 -8.54 14.30 5.58
C GLU A 75 -7.38 14.16 6.59
N THR A 76 -6.32 14.95 6.44
CA THR A 76 -5.11 14.94 7.28
C THR A 76 -4.72 16.37 7.68
N LEU A 77 -3.54 16.54 8.30
CA LEU A 77 -2.84 17.82 8.32
C LEU A 77 -2.61 18.33 6.88
N PRO A 78 -2.13 19.57 6.67
CA PRO A 78 -1.56 19.92 5.37
C PRO A 78 -0.61 18.81 4.90
N ILE A 79 -0.73 18.42 3.64
CA ILE A 79 -0.23 17.13 3.14
C ILE A 79 1.27 16.93 3.40
N HIS A 80 2.08 17.98 3.26
CA HIS A 80 3.51 17.93 3.55
C HIS A 80 3.79 17.81 5.06
N ASP A 81 3.09 18.57 5.91
CA ASP A 81 3.21 18.44 7.37
C ASP A 81 2.87 17.01 7.83
N PHE A 82 1.87 16.37 7.20
CA PHE A 82 1.53 14.96 7.45
C PHE A 82 2.68 14.03 7.06
N VAL A 83 3.24 14.21 5.86
CA VAL A 83 4.38 13.39 5.39
C VAL A 83 5.60 13.58 6.30
N ASP A 84 5.97 14.82 6.58
CA ASP A 84 7.14 15.16 7.40
C ASP A 84 7.01 14.56 8.81
N THR A 85 5.81 14.61 9.40
CA THR A 85 5.53 13.96 10.70
C THR A 85 5.77 12.44 10.65
N VAL A 86 5.41 11.76 9.56
CA VAL A 86 5.67 10.32 9.42
C VAL A 86 7.16 10.04 9.21
N LEU A 87 7.85 10.85 8.40
CA LEU A 87 9.28 10.72 8.16
C LEU A 87 10.07 10.93 9.45
N ASP A 88 9.72 11.93 10.27
CA ASP A 88 10.33 12.17 11.58
C ASP A 88 10.25 10.93 12.49
N VAL A 89 9.10 10.24 12.53
CA VAL A 89 8.96 9.01 13.33
C VAL A 89 9.82 7.89 12.76
N ILE A 90 9.95 7.76 11.44
CA ILE A 90 10.82 6.77 10.80
C ILE A 90 12.29 7.04 11.11
N GLU A 91 12.73 8.29 11.00
CA GLU A 91 14.12 8.71 11.19
C GLU A 91 14.55 8.61 12.64
N THR A 92 13.74 9.11 13.57
CA THR A 92 14.04 9.06 15.02
C THR A 92 14.13 7.63 15.57
N ASN A 93 13.59 6.64 14.86
CA ASN A 93 13.64 5.23 15.22
C ASN A 93 14.67 4.42 14.39
N ASP A 94 15.54 5.09 13.61
CA ASP A 94 16.55 4.45 12.75
C ASP A 94 15.94 3.42 11.77
N ARG A 95 14.72 3.67 11.28
CA ARG A 95 13.97 2.73 10.44
C ARG A 95 14.03 2.99 8.94
N VAL A 96 14.73 4.03 8.48
CA VAL A 96 14.83 4.42 7.05
C VAL A 96 15.15 3.24 6.12
N SER A 97 16.11 2.37 6.50
CA SER A 97 16.50 1.21 5.69
C SER A 97 15.70 -0.07 5.97
N ARG A 98 14.61 0.02 6.73
CA ARG A 98 13.75 -1.09 7.17
C ARG A 98 12.26 -0.86 6.88
N VAL A 99 11.96 0.20 6.14
CA VAL A 99 10.62 0.54 5.70
C VAL A 99 10.59 0.72 4.19
N ASN A 100 9.41 0.52 3.62
CA ASN A 100 9.04 1.14 2.35
C ASN A 100 7.75 1.94 2.59
N ILE A 101 7.59 3.01 1.81
CA ILE A 101 6.39 3.84 1.85
C ILE A 101 5.59 3.60 0.57
N GLN A 102 4.29 3.38 0.72
CA GLN A 102 3.35 3.21 -0.39
C GLN A 102 2.21 4.22 -0.35
N SER A 103 1.68 4.61 -1.51
CA SER A 103 0.44 5.41 -1.57
C SER A 103 -0.23 5.32 -2.93
N PHE A 104 -1.55 5.55 -2.96
CA PHE A 104 -2.30 5.80 -4.19
C PHE A 104 -2.09 7.21 -4.70
N HIS A 105 -1.73 8.15 -3.83
CA HIS A 105 -1.52 9.54 -4.19
C HIS A 105 -0.03 9.69 -4.57
N TRP A 106 0.27 9.72 -5.86
CA TRP A 106 1.66 9.60 -6.34
C TRP A 106 2.46 10.89 -6.15
N ASP A 107 1.80 12.04 -6.01
CA ASP A 107 2.44 13.34 -5.74
C ASP A 107 3.21 13.32 -4.40
N ILE A 108 2.64 12.71 -3.36
CA ILE A 108 3.28 12.62 -2.06
C ILE A 108 4.47 11.65 -2.07
N LEU A 109 4.49 10.68 -3.00
CA LEU A 109 5.65 9.81 -3.17
C LEU A 109 6.81 10.59 -3.79
N GLU A 110 6.55 11.46 -4.76
CA GLU A 110 7.58 12.36 -5.28
C GLU A 110 8.08 13.30 -4.16
N TYR A 111 7.20 13.86 -3.34
CA TYR A 111 7.60 14.66 -2.18
C TYR A 111 8.48 13.85 -1.20
N VAL A 112 8.09 12.63 -0.83
CA VAL A 112 8.92 11.75 0.01
C VAL A 112 10.29 11.50 -0.62
N ARG A 113 10.37 11.27 -1.94
CA ARG A 113 11.65 11.09 -2.63
C ARG A 113 12.58 12.28 -2.44
N THR A 114 12.04 13.51 -2.45
CA THR A 114 12.84 14.72 -2.22
C THR A 114 13.35 14.84 -0.78
N GLN A 115 12.54 14.45 0.20
CA GLN A 115 12.89 14.59 1.61
C GLN A 115 13.81 13.46 2.09
N GLN A 116 13.52 12.22 1.68
CA GLN A 116 14.23 11.03 2.14
C GLN A 116 14.51 10.06 0.97
N PRO A 117 15.54 10.33 0.15
CA PRO A 117 15.83 9.53 -1.04
C PRO A 117 16.26 8.08 -0.74
N GLY A 118 16.61 7.77 0.51
CA GLY A 118 16.96 6.42 0.95
C GLY A 118 15.78 5.48 1.17
N ILE A 119 14.54 6.00 1.25
CA ILE A 119 13.35 5.16 1.39
C ILE A 119 12.93 4.60 0.03
N VAL A 120 12.58 3.31 0.02
CA VAL A 120 12.00 2.64 -1.14
C VAL A 120 10.52 3.01 -1.25
N LEU A 121 10.06 3.40 -2.44
CA LEU A 121 8.72 3.92 -2.68
C LEU A 121 7.88 3.02 -3.60
N ALA A 122 6.64 2.78 -3.20
CA ALA A 122 5.69 1.92 -3.88
C ALA A 122 4.46 2.68 -4.38
N GLY A 123 4.28 2.74 -5.68
CA GLY A 123 3.08 3.31 -6.31
C GLY A 123 1.91 2.34 -6.26
N LEU A 124 0.88 2.67 -5.48
CA LEU A 124 -0.36 1.90 -5.48
C LEU A 124 -1.20 2.24 -6.70
N LEU A 125 -1.81 1.21 -7.30
CA LEU A 125 -2.74 1.37 -8.40
C LEU A 125 -3.96 0.45 -8.27
N GLY A 126 -5.15 0.99 -8.48
CA GLY A 126 -6.42 0.27 -8.43
C GLY A 126 -7.35 0.74 -9.55
N GLN A 127 -8.46 0.04 -9.76
CA GLN A 127 -9.36 0.28 -10.89
C GLN A 127 -9.83 1.75 -11.02
N SER A 128 -10.04 2.45 -9.91
CA SER A 128 -10.48 3.85 -9.91
C SER A 128 -9.33 4.85 -9.91
N SER A 129 -8.10 4.45 -9.55
CA SER A 129 -7.01 5.41 -9.33
C SER A 129 -6.29 5.79 -10.62
N TYR A 130 -6.34 4.99 -11.68
CA TYR A 130 -5.75 5.37 -12.97
C TYR A 130 -6.69 6.11 -13.91
N LYS A 131 -7.99 6.17 -13.59
CA LYS A 131 -9.01 6.76 -14.47
C LYS A 131 -8.89 8.28 -14.50
N ALA A 132 -8.76 8.83 -15.70
CA ALA A 132 -8.84 10.26 -15.93
C ALA A 132 -10.23 10.81 -15.54
N ILE A 133 -10.28 12.07 -15.13
CA ILE A 133 -11.56 12.76 -14.89
C ILE A 133 -12.27 13.00 -16.23
N ASN A 134 -11.52 13.33 -17.28
CA ASN A 134 -11.95 13.41 -18.68
C ASN A 134 -10.70 13.42 -19.59
N ASP A 135 -10.90 13.48 -20.91
CA ASP A 135 -9.84 13.46 -21.94
C ASP A 135 -8.72 14.51 -21.77
N SER A 136 -8.96 15.58 -21.01
CA SER A 136 -8.00 16.67 -20.76
C SER A 136 -7.49 16.73 -19.32
N ILE A 137 -8.12 16.01 -18.40
CA ILE A 137 -7.81 16.08 -16.96
C ILE A 137 -7.47 14.68 -16.47
N SER A 138 -6.19 14.49 -16.14
CA SER A 138 -5.66 13.24 -15.62
C SER A 138 -6.34 12.80 -14.32
N SER A 139 -6.06 11.58 -13.90
CA SER A 139 -6.42 11.14 -12.55
C SER A 139 -5.75 12.06 -11.52
N PRO A 140 -6.46 12.50 -10.47
CA PRO A 140 -5.86 13.26 -9.38
C PRO A 140 -4.89 12.42 -8.54
N TRP A 141 -4.87 11.10 -8.73
CA TRP A 141 -4.02 10.17 -7.99
C TRP A 141 -2.63 9.99 -8.62
N LEU A 142 -2.45 10.33 -9.90
CA LEU A 142 -1.26 9.99 -10.70
C LEU A 142 -0.27 11.14 -10.89
N ASN A 143 -0.26 12.12 -9.99
CA ASN A 143 0.69 13.25 -10.05
C ASN A 143 0.74 13.92 -11.44
N GLY A 144 -0.43 14.18 -12.04
CA GLY A 144 -0.54 14.79 -13.37
C GLY A 144 -0.32 13.86 -14.57
N ILE A 145 0.08 12.61 -14.36
CA ILE A 145 0.26 11.64 -15.45
C ILE A 145 -1.10 11.22 -16.02
N HIS A 146 -1.35 11.51 -17.29
CA HIS A 146 -2.59 11.13 -17.95
C HIS A 146 -2.46 9.72 -18.56
N PHE A 147 -2.94 8.71 -17.81
CA PHE A 147 -2.84 7.29 -18.15
C PHE A 147 -3.12 6.96 -19.64
N ASP A 148 -4.25 7.41 -20.17
CA ASP A 148 -4.64 7.11 -21.57
C ASP A 148 -3.74 7.79 -22.61
N GLN A 149 -3.13 8.93 -22.29
CA GLN A 149 -2.30 9.70 -23.23
C GLN A 149 -0.86 9.18 -23.29
N VAL A 150 -0.36 8.56 -22.22
CA VAL A 150 1.01 8.01 -22.16
C VAL A 150 1.10 6.58 -22.70
N GLY A 151 -0.04 5.95 -22.99
CA GLY A 151 -0.10 4.64 -23.66
C GLY A 151 -1.15 3.69 -23.10
N GLY A 152 -1.78 4.03 -21.97
CA GLY A 152 -2.86 3.23 -21.39
C GLY A 152 -2.41 1.86 -20.84
N THR A 153 -1.14 1.74 -20.44
CA THR A 153 -0.59 0.50 -19.85
C THR A 153 0.09 0.75 -18.52
N SER A 154 0.24 -0.30 -17.69
CA SER A 154 0.99 -0.21 -16.43
C SER A 154 2.42 0.26 -16.64
N LEU A 155 3.12 -0.28 -17.65
CA LEU A 155 4.51 0.11 -17.91
C LEU A 155 4.60 1.58 -18.34
N ALA A 156 3.72 2.05 -19.22
CA ALA A 156 3.74 3.43 -19.70
C ALA A 156 3.60 4.45 -18.56
N VAL A 157 2.63 4.23 -17.65
CA VAL A 157 2.43 5.13 -16.51
C VAL A 157 3.60 5.06 -15.51
N LEU A 158 4.22 3.88 -15.33
CA LEU A 158 5.38 3.73 -14.45
C LEU A 158 6.62 4.43 -15.01
N LEU A 159 6.84 4.41 -16.32
CA LEU A 159 7.99 5.08 -16.94
C LEU A 159 7.98 6.59 -16.69
N GLU A 160 6.82 7.22 -16.69
CA GLU A 160 6.65 8.64 -16.35
C GLU A 160 6.93 8.95 -14.87
N ALA A 161 6.79 7.95 -14.00
CA ALA A 161 7.02 8.05 -12.55
C ALA A 161 8.36 7.45 -12.10
N LYS A 162 9.22 7.04 -13.03
CA LYS A 162 10.45 6.28 -12.75
C LYS A 162 11.45 7.00 -11.86
N HIS A 163 11.40 8.34 -11.82
CA HIS A 163 12.31 9.14 -10.99
C HIS A 163 11.95 9.13 -9.50
N TYR A 164 10.77 8.62 -9.11
CA TYR A 164 10.38 8.51 -7.70
C TYR A 164 9.81 7.14 -7.29
N ILE A 165 9.26 6.33 -8.20
CA ILE A 165 8.70 5.02 -7.86
C ILE A 165 9.74 3.90 -8.07
N ASP A 166 9.89 3.02 -7.07
CA ASP A 166 10.75 1.82 -7.15
C ASP A 166 9.94 0.52 -7.30
N ILE A 167 8.73 0.50 -6.70
CA ILE A 167 7.87 -0.68 -6.65
C ILE A 167 6.51 -0.33 -7.27
N PHE A 168 6.06 -1.13 -8.22
CA PHE A 168 4.68 -1.14 -8.64
C PHE A 168 3.86 -2.06 -7.72
N SER A 169 2.89 -1.47 -7.00
CA SER A 169 2.04 -2.20 -6.05
C SER A 169 0.56 -2.12 -6.46
N PRO A 170 0.14 -2.81 -7.53
CA PRO A 170 -1.21 -2.72 -8.05
C PRO A 170 -2.18 -3.68 -7.37
N SER A 171 -3.48 -3.48 -7.58
CA SER A 171 -4.41 -4.59 -7.47
C SER A 171 -3.96 -5.73 -8.38
N TRP A 172 -3.89 -6.97 -7.88
CA TRP A 172 -3.41 -8.11 -8.67
C TRP A 172 -4.13 -8.28 -10.01
N LYS A 173 -5.39 -7.85 -10.09
CA LYS A 173 -6.19 -7.88 -11.32
C LYS A 173 -5.64 -7.00 -12.45
N LEU A 174 -4.81 -6.01 -12.15
CA LEU A 174 -4.22 -5.11 -13.14
C LEU A 174 -2.99 -5.72 -13.81
N VAL A 175 -2.40 -6.77 -13.23
CA VAL A 175 -1.19 -7.43 -13.74
C VAL A 175 -1.43 -8.87 -14.20
N THR A 176 -2.64 -9.40 -14.02
CA THR A 176 -3.00 -10.76 -14.43
C THR A 176 -3.70 -10.75 -15.80
N PRO A 177 -3.10 -11.31 -16.88
CA PRO A 177 -3.66 -11.23 -18.24
C PRO A 177 -5.07 -11.83 -18.42
N SER A 178 -5.46 -12.78 -17.57
CA SER A 178 -6.79 -13.39 -17.60
C SER A 178 -7.88 -12.53 -16.95
N GLU A 179 -7.51 -11.47 -16.22
CA GLU A 179 -8.47 -10.60 -15.55
C GLU A 179 -8.96 -9.49 -16.48
N PRO A 180 -10.26 -9.12 -16.44
CA PRO A 180 -10.80 -8.03 -17.26
C PRO A 180 -10.17 -6.65 -17.02
N LEU A 181 -9.43 -6.49 -15.91
CA LEU A 181 -8.79 -5.23 -15.54
C LEU A 181 -7.30 -5.19 -15.90
N PHE A 182 -6.78 -6.20 -16.59
CA PHE A 182 -5.38 -6.24 -17.01
C PHE A 182 -4.98 -4.97 -17.79
N LEU A 183 -3.88 -4.33 -17.38
CA LEU A 183 -3.40 -3.08 -17.98
C LEU A 183 -2.25 -3.30 -18.97
N GLY A 184 -2.26 -4.44 -19.68
CA GLY A 184 -1.48 -4.61 -20.91
C GLY A 184 0.04 -4.73 -20.74
N SER A 185 0.58 -4.82 -19.52
CA SER A 185 2.00 -5.05 -19.27
C SER A 185 2.19 -6.27 -18.38
N SER A 186 3.03 -7.20 -18.83
CA SER A 186 3.43 -8.36 -18.04
C SER A 186 4.31 -7.95 -16.85
N ILE A 187 4.38 -8.81 -15.85
CA ILE A 187 5.27 -8.64 -14.69
C ILE A 187 6.73 -8.50 -15.14
N HIS A 188 7.16 -9.30 -16.13
CA HIS A 188 8.52 -9.28 -16.63
C HIS A 188 8.88 -7.94 -17.32
N GLU A 189 8.02 -7.40 -18.18
CA GLU A 189 8.26 -6.11 -18.83
C GLU A 189 8.41 -4.97 -17.80
N ILE A 190 7.65 -5.02 -16.71
CA ILE A 190 7.73 -4.05 -15.61
C ILE A 190 9.06 -4.20 -14.86
N GLN A 191 9.50 -5.43 -14.62
CA GLN A 191 10.77 -5.73 -13.95
C GLN A 191 11.99 -5.36 -14.81
N GLU A 192 11.96 -5.61 -16.12
CA GLU A 192 13.01 -5.20 -17.06
C GLU A 192 13.17 -3.67 -17.10
N ALA A 193 12.09 -2.92 -16.86
CA ALA A 193 12.13 -1.47 -16.73
C ALA A 193 12.71 -0.98 -15.39
N GLY A 194 12.97 -1.88 -14.43
CA GLY A 194 13.63 -1.61 -13.16
C GLY A 194 12.70 -1.51 -11.95
N PHE A 195 11.41 -1.86 -12.09
CA PHE A 195 10.46 -1.83 -10.99
C PHE A 195 10.25 -3.21 -10.38
N LYS A 196 10.15 -3.29 -9.05
CA LYS A 196 9.60 -4.51 -8.42
C LYS A 196 8.08 -4.54 -8.56
N VAL A 197 7.48 -5.72 -8.57
CA VAL A 197 6.02 -5.90 -8.65
C VAL A 197 5.49 -6.62 -7.42
N ILE A 198 4.70 -5.93 -6.59
CA ILE A 198 4.15 -6.45 -5.34
C ILE A 198 2.63 -6.21 -5.29
N PRO A 199 1.79 -7.10 -5.86
CA PRO A 199 0.35 -6.85 -5.95
C PRO A 199 -0.40 -7.07 -4.62
N TRP A 200 -1.54 -6.40 -4.49
CA TRP A 200 -2.49 -6.50 -3.37
C TRP A 200 -3.95 -6.77 -3.85
N THR A 201 -4.89 -7.13 -2.99
CA THR A 201 -4.67 -8.04 -1.86
C THR A 201 -4.96 -9.46 -2.38
N VAL A 202 -3.97 -10.34 -2.31
CA VAL A 202 -4.06 -11.69 -2.89
C VAL A 202 -4.44 -12.68 -1.79
N ASN A 203 -5.72 -13.06 -1.74
CA ASN A 203 -6.25 -13.92 -0.67
C ASN A 203 -6.61 -15.34 -1.13
N LYS A 204 -6.57 -15.61 -2.44
CA LYS A 204 -6.89 -16.93 -3.00
C LYS A 204 -5.61 -17.67 -3.33
N THR A 205 -5.46 -18.88 -2.79
CA THR A 205 -4.25 -19.71 -2.96
C THR A 205 -3.89 -20.00 -4.41
N HIS A 206 -4.87 -20.22 -5.30
CA HIS A 206 -4.60 -20.41 -6.72
C HIS A 206 -4.05 -19.14 -7.40
N ILE A 207 -4.51 -17.94 -6.98
CA ILE A 207 -3.96 -16.67 -7.47
C ILE A 207 -2.56 -16.42 -6.90
N MET A 208 -2.32 -16.76 -5.63
CA MET A 208 -0.97 -16.71 -5.05
C MET A 208 0.01 -17.56 -5.88
N LYS A 209 -0.35 -18.83 -6.15
CA LYS A 209 0.46 -19.74 -6.99
C LYS A 209 0.70 -19.19 -8.39
N GLN A 210 -0.34 -18.65 -9.02
CA GLN A 210 -0.23 -18.05 -10.33
C GLN A 210 0.78 -16.89 -10.34
N LEU A 211 0.62 -15.92 -9.45
CA LEU A 211 1.50 -14.74 -9.42
C LEU A 211 2.95 -15.10 -9.05
N ILE A 212 3.16 -16.09 -8.17
CA ILE A 212 4.49 -16.62 -7.85
C ILE A 212 5.15 -17.20 -9.10
N VAL A 213 4.42 -18.00 -9.88
CA VAL A 213 4.91 -18.57 -11.15
C VAL A 213 5.17 -17.49 -12.20
N GLU A 214 4.34 -16.45 -12.23
CA GLU A 214 4.53 -15.28 -13.11
C GLU A 214 5.68 -14.35 -12.63
N GLY A 215 6.26 -14.61 -11.47
CA GLY A 215 7.52 -14.00 -11.03
C GLY A 215 7.38 -12.69 -10.25
N VAL A 216 6.27 -12.44 -9.54
CA VAL A 216 6.14 -11.26 -8.68
C VAL A 216 7.22 -11.23 -7.58
N ASP A 217 7.66 -10.02 -7.19
CA ASP A 217 8.70 -9.82 -6.16
C ASP A 217 8.16 -9.98 -4.73
N GLY A 218 6.84 -9.95 -4.55
CA GLY A 218 6.19 -10.10 -3.26
C GLY A 218 4.66 -10.13 -3.40
N ILE A 219 3.97 -10.45 -2.31
CA ILE A 219 2.50 -10.49 -2.27
C ILE A 219 2.02 -9.79 -1.00
N ILE A 220 1.05 -8.90 -1.14
CA ILE A 220 0.28 -8.35 0.00
C ILE A 220 -0.97 -9.23 0.17
N THR A 221 -1.13 -9.84 1.35
CA THR A 221 -2.20 -10.81 1.65
C THR A 221 -2.73 -10.68 3.06
N ASP A 222 -4.01 -10.98 3.25
CA ASP A 222 -4.62 -11.14 4.58
C ASP A 222 -4.37 -12.55 5.18
N TYR A 223 -3.79 -13.47 4.41
CA TYR A 223 -3.56 -14.88 4.77
C TYR A 223 -2.07 -15.27 4.66
N PRO A 224 -1.20 -14.68 5.50
CA PRO A 224 0.25 -14.92 5.42
C PRO A 224 0.65 -16.37 5.71
N ASP A 225 -0.13 -17.08 6.52
CA ASP A 225 0.02 -18.51 6.80
C ASP A 225 -0.20 -19.36 5.53
N SER A 226 -1.25 -19.06 4.77
CA SER A 226 -1.55 -19.72 3.50
C SER A 226 -0.47 -19.44 2.46
N LEU A 227 0.03 -18.20 2.39
CA LEU A 227 1.15 -17.86 1.52
C LEU A 227 2.42 -18.63 1.92
N LYS A 228 2.74 -18.71 3.22
CA LYS A 228 3.90 -19.45 3.71
C LYS A 228 3.88 -20.92 3.30
N LEU A 229 2.72 -21.59 3.45
CA LEU A 229 2.55 -22.98 3.01
C LEU A 229 2.81 -23.15 1.51
N ILE A 230 2.35 -22.21 0.69
CA ILE A 230 2.59 -22.25 -0.77
C ILE A 230 4.06 -22.05 -1.09
N LEU A 231 4.75 -21.13 -0.41
CA LEU A 231 6.19 -20.93 -0.59
C LEU A 231 6.98 -22.19 -0.22
N ASP A 232 6.60 -22.85 0.88
CA ASP A 232 7.20 -24.13 1.30
C ASP A 232 6.92 -25.26 0.27
N GLU A 233 5.71 -25.34 -0.28
CA GLU A 233 5.36 -26.30 -1.35
C GLU A 233 6.17 -26.09 -2.64
N LEU A 234 6.65 -24.87 -2.88
CA LEU A 234 7.39 -24.49 -4.08
C LEU A 234 8.91 -24.38 -3.84
N ASP A 235 9.38 -24.76 -2.65
CA ASP A 235 10.78 -24.63 -2.22
C ASP A 235 11.33 -23.18 -2.34
N ILE A 236 10.47 -22.18 -2.12
CA ILE A 236 10.83 -20.76 -2.09
C ILE A 236 11.03 -20.35 -0.63
N PRO A 237 12.20 -19.76 -0.27
CA PRO A 237 12.53 -19.39 1.11
C PRO A 237 11.65 -18.27 1.69
#